data_AF-A0A804JGI8-F1
#
_entry.id   AF-A0A804JGI8-F1
#
_cell.length_a   1.000
_cell.length_b   1.000
_cell.length_c   1.000
_cell.angle_alpha   90.00
_cell.angle_beta   90.00
_cell.angle_gamma   90.00
#
_symmetry.space_group_name_H-M   'P 1'
#
loop_
_entity.id
_entity.type
_entity.pdbx_description
1 polymer ?
#
loop_
_entity_poly.entity_id
_entity_poly.type
_entity_poly.pdbx_seq_one_letter_code
_entity_poly.pdbx_strand_id
1 'polypeptide(L)'
;MPSPTHPLASMIPWQISTASDSRTKMAKTSRLCSLLLRLLAAAATLCATVVMATSRDSTTIFGLTLDAKFQYTPSFEFFVVANAVGCGYTLLVLFVPPTTSLSRLVIVFDVTVAMLLTAATAAAGAMAQVGKKGNSHAGWMPICGQVPSFCDHVTGALICAFVGVIAYFLIVLHTIYTLLSPLFP
;
A
#
# COMPACT_ATOMS: atom_id res chain seq x y z
N MET A 1 -30.36 34.29 25.37
CA MET A 1 -30.82 34.94 24.12
C MET A 1 -29.63 35.63 23.48
N PRO A 2 -29.40 35.61 22.15
CA PRO A 2 -30.15 34.95 21.08
C PRO A 2 -29.34 33.86 20.35
N SER A 3 -30.09 32.94 19.74
CA SER A 3 -29.70 31.93 18.76
C SER A 3 -29.47 32.56 17.38
N PRO A 4 -28.53 32.07 16.54
CA PRO A 4 -28.60 32.27 15.11
C PRO A 4 -29.25 31.02 14.49
N THR A 5 -30.58 30.95 14.57
CA THR A 5 -31.36 30.23 13.57
C THR A 5 -31.29 31.07 12.29
N HIS A 6 -30.27 30.85 11.45
CA HIS A 6 -30.37 31.25 10.06
C HIS A 6 -31.34 30.26 9.39
N PRO A 7 -32.51 30.70 8.94
CA PRO A 7 -33.45 29.81 8.28
C PRO A 7 -32.87 29.48 6.90
N LEU A 8 -32.86 28.19 6.56
CA LEU A 8 -32.68 27.66 5.19
C LEU A 8 -33.73 28.21 4.18
N ALA A 9 -34.60 29.12 4.59
CA ALA A 9 -35.76 29.63 3.86
C ALA A 9 -35.45 30.74 2.84
N SER A 10 -34.21 31.23 2.74
CA SER A 10 -33.84 32.29 1.78
C SER A 10 -32.87 31.84 0.67
N MET A 11 -32.57 30.54 0.53
CA MET A 11 -31.76 30.07 -0.60
C MET A 11 -32.62 29.97 -1.86
N ILE A 12 -32.22 30.71 -2.89
CA ILE A 12 -32.88 30.70 -4.20
C ILE A 12 -32.62 29.33 -4.86
N PRO A 13 -33.61 28.69 -5.53
CA PRO A 13 -33.46 27.32 -6.06
C PRO A 13 -32.21 27.06 -6.91
N TRP A 14 -31.70 28.08 -7.63
CA TRP A 14 -30.46 27.98 -8.40
C TRP A 14 -29.20 27.86 -7.53
N GLN A 15 -29.17 28.45 -6.32
CA GLN A 15 -28.05 28.29 -5.38
C GLN A 15 -28.04 26.90 -4.71
N ILE A 16 -29.21 26.31 -4.46
CA ILE A 16 -29.33 24.95 -3.93
C ILE A 16 -28.85 23.95 -5.00
N SER A 17 -29.23 24.18 -6.26
CA SER A 17 -28.81 23.37 -7.40
C SER A 17 -27.29 23.43 -7.61
N THR A 18 -26.68 24.62 -7.57
CA THR A 18 -25.21 24.76 -7.72
C THR A 18 -24.44 24.19 -6.53
N ALA A 19 -24.94 24.31 -5.29
CA ALA A 19 -24.35 23.69 -4.10
C ALA A 19 -24.52 22.16 -4.04
N SER A 20 -25.54 21.63 -4.71
CA SER A 20 -25.78 20.18 -4.85
C SER A 20 -24.89 19.57 -5.96
N ASP A 21 -24.79 20.25 -7.10
CA ASP A 21 -23.92 19.87 -8.23
C ASP A 21 -22.43 19.91 -7.86
N SER A 22 -22.00 20.94 -7.12
CA SER A 22 -20.62 21.03 -6.62
C SER A 22 -20.30 19.94 -5.57
N ARG A 23 -21.22 19.63 -4.64
CA ARG A 23 -21.04 18.52 -3.68
C ARG A 23 -21.00 17.15 -4.34
N THR A 24 -21.87 16.90 -5.32
CA THR A 24 -21.87 15.64 -6.06
C THR A 24 -20.65 15.48 -6.96
N LYS A 25 -20.17 16.56 -7.59
CA LYS A 25 -18.89 16.58 -8.32
C LYS A 25 -17.69 16.29 -7.39
N MET A 26 -17.59 16.98 -6.26
CA MET A 26 -16.53 16.75 -5.27
C MET A 26 -16.54 15.31 -4.73
N ALA A 27 -17.72 14.77 -4.40
CA ALA A 27 -17.85 13.40 -3.94
C ALA A 27 -17.47 12.37 -5.03
N LYS A 28 -17.79 12.64 -6.30
CA LYS A 28 -17.43 11.78 -7.42
C LYS A 28 -15.92 11.79 -7.70
N THR A 29 -15.29 12.97 -7.66
CA THR A 29 -13.84 13.13 -7.84
C THR A 29 -13.05 12.47 -6.70
N SER A 30 -13.49 12.64 -5.46
CA SER A 30 -12.88 11.98 -4.29
C SER A 30 -12.96 10.45 -4.38
N ARG A 31 -14.11 9.90 -4.78
CA ARG A 31 -14.26 8.45 -5.03
C ARG A 31 -13.36 7.97 -6.16
N LEU A 32 -13.29 8.70 -7.27
CA LEU A 32 -12.43 8.35 -8.40
C LEU A 32 -10.95 8.37 -8.01
N CYS A 33 -10.53 9.38 -7.25
CA CYS A 33 -9.17 9.48 -6.71
C CYS A 33 -8.83 8.26 -5.83
N SER A 34 -9.70 7.91 -4.88
CA SER A 34 -9.54 6.72 -4.04
C SER A 34 -9.44 5.43 -4.85
N LEU A 35 -10.26 5.27 -5.90
CA LEU A 35 -10.21 4.11 -6.81
C LEU A 35 -8.89 4.04 -7.57
N LEU A 36 -8.40 5.16 -8.10
CA LEU A 36 -7.11 5.23 -8.80
C LEU A 36 -5.94 4.90 -7.86
N LEU A 37 -5.95 5.42 -6.64
CA LEU A 37 -4.95 5.09 -5.62
C LEU A 37 -4.98 3.60 -5.27
N ARG A 38 -6.17 2.99 -5.15
CA ARG A 38 -6.31 1.55 -4.92
C ARG A 38 -5.78 0.72 -6.10
N LEU A 39 -6.07 1.13 -7.34
CA LEU A 39 -5.54 0.47 -8.54
C LEU A 39 -4.01 0.56 -8.60
N LEU A 40 -3.45 1.73 -8.27
CA LEU A 40 -2.00 1.93 -8.22
C LEU A 40 -1.37 1.06 -7.13
N ALA A 41 -1.98 0.99 -5.95
CA ALA A 41 -1.52 0.15 -4.85
C ALA A 41 -1.61 -1.35 -5.20
N ALA A 42 -2.69 -1.78 -5.86
CA ALA A 42 -2.83 -3.14 -6.37
C ALA A 42 -1.74 -3.45 -7.40
N ALA A 43 -1.54 -2.59 -8.40
CA ALA A 43 -0.50 -2.79 -9.40
C ALA A 43 0.89 -2.84 -8.77
N ALA A 44 1.20 -1.95 -7.81
CA ALA A 44 2.49 -1.91 -7.12
C ALA A 44 2.76 -3.18 -6.31
N THR A 45 1.78 -3.66 -5.54
CA THR A 45 1.90 -4.90 -4.73
C THR A 45 1.97 -6.15 -5.60
N LEU A 46 1.24 -6.17 -6.71
CA LEU A 46 1.25 -7.26 -7.69
C LEU A 46 2.59 -7.31 -8.45
N CYS A 47 3.11 -6.16 -8.89
CA CYS A 47 4.44 -6.05 -9.46
C CYS A 47 5.52 -6.48 -8.47
N ALA A 48 5.47 -6.02 -7.21
CA ALA A 48 6.42 -6.42 -6.19
C ALA A 48 6.39 -7.94 -5.95
N THR A 49 5.19 -8.53 -5.85
CA THR A 49 5.00 -9.98 -5.69
C THR A 49 5.51 -10.75 -6.89
N VAL A 50 5.17 -10.32 -8.12
CA VAL A 50 5.57 -10.99 -9.36
C VAL A 50 7.07 -10.91 -9.54
N VAL A 51 7.69 -9.72 -9.44
CA VAL A 51 9.14 -9.55 -9.56
C VAL A 51 9.85 -10.43 -8.55
N MET A 52 9.39 -10.46 -7.30
CA MET A 52 9.99 -11.30 -6.27
C MET A 52 9.73 -12.79 -6.51
N ALA A 53 8.58 -13.19 -7.04
CA ALA A 53 8.25 -14.58 -7.33
C ALA A 53 8.98 -15.12 -8.58
N THR A 54 9.21 -14.28 -9.59
CA THR A 54 9.92 -14.64 -10.83
C THR A 54 11.43 -14.60 -10.68
N SER A 55 11.96 -13.95 -9.65
CA SER A 55 13.40 -13.86 -9.39
C SER A 55 14.01 -15.15 -8.79
N ARG A 56 13.58 -16.31 -9.29
CA ARG A 56 14.16 -17.61 -8.90
C ARG A 56 15.51 -17.78 -9.61
N ASP A 57 16.56 -17.24 -9.02
CA ASP A 57 17.94 -17.49 -9.43
C ASP A 57 18.66 -18.36 -8.38
N SER A 58 18.97 -19.61 -8.75
CA SER A 58 19.80 -20.53 -7.96
C SER A 58 21.23 -20.51 -8.54
N THR A 59 22.20 -19.92 -7.84
CA THR A 59 23.60 -19.87 -8.30
C THR A 59 24.53 -20.64 -7.36
N THR A 60 25.19 -21.66 -7.89
CA THR A 60 26.24 -22.43 -7.19
C THR A 60 27.54 -21.63 -7.12
N ILE A 61 28.08 -21.40 -5.92
CA ILE A 61 29.39 -20.75 -5.75
C ILE A 61 30.25 -21.59 -4.79
N PHE A 62 31.47 -21.96 -5.21
CA PHE A 62 32.48 -22.71 -4.44
C PHE A 62 32.02 -24.11 -3.92
N GLY A 63 31.31 -24.89 -4.73
CA GLY A 63 30.84 -26.24 -4.34
C GLY A 63 29.75 -26.23 -3.26
N LEU A 64 29.36 -25.06 -2.77
CA LEU A 64 28.17 -24.81 -1.97
C LEU A 64 27.10 -24.27 -2.91
N THR A 65 25.99 -25.00 -3.05
CA THR A 65 24.77 -24.48 -3.68
C THR A 65 24.21 -23.39 -2.77
N LEU A 66 24.62 -22.13 -2.99
CA LEU A 66 23.90 -20.98 -2.47
C LEU A 66 22.61 -20.85 -3.29
N ASP A 67 21.65 -21.71 -2.95
CA ASP A 67 20.28 -21.56 -3.40
C ASP A 67 19.76 -20.31 -2.66
N ALA A 68 20.01 -19.12 -3.22
CA ALA A 68 19.47 -17.85 -2.76
C ALA A 68 17.97 -17.78 -3.09
N LYS A 69 17.25 -18.85 -2.74
CA LYS A 69 15.81 -18.92 -2.76
C LYS A 69 15.30 -17.93 -1.74
N PHE A 70 14.35 -17.09 -2.15
CA PHE A 70 13.57 -16.23 -1.25
C PHE A 70 12.97 -16.95 -0.05
N GLN A 71 12.81 -18.28 -0.13
CA GLN A 71 12.26 -19.14 0.90
C GLN A 71 13.22 -19.40 2.07
N TYR A 72 14.52 -19.06 1.96
CA TYR A 72 15.48 -19.25 3.06
C TYR A 72 15.58 -18.03 3.98
N THR A 73 15.20 -16.84 3.50
CA THR A 73 15.19 -15.63 4.32
C THR A 73 13.74 -15.29 4.69
N PRO A 74 13.32 -15.54 5.94
CA PRO A 74 11.92 -15.40 6.35
C PRO A 74 11.36 -13.98 6.12
N SER A 75 12.22 -12.96 6.09
CA SER A 75 11.82 -11.58 5.80
C SER A 75 11.34 -11.37 4.37
N PHE A 76 11.93 -12.05 3.38
CA PHE A 76 11.51 -11.95 1.99
C PHE A 76 10.25 -12.77 1.72
N GLU A 77 10.12 -13.93 2.35
CA GLU A 77 8.87 -14.69 2.32
C GLU A 77 7.71 -13.88 2.92
N PHE A 78 7.91 -13.27 4.09
CA PHE A 78 6.93 -12.39 4.71
C PHE A 78 6.54 -11.21 3.79
N PHE A 79 7.51 -10.62 3.09
CA PHE A 79 7.25 -9.58 2.09
C PHE A 79 6.36 -10.04 0.95
N VAL A 80 6.62 -11.21 0.36
CA VAL A 80 5.80 -11.76 -0.73
C VAL A 80 4.40 -12.07 -0.23
N VAL A 81 4.27 -12.74 0.92
CA VAL A 81 2.97 -13.10 1.50
C VAL A 81 2.15 -11.85 1.84
N ALA A 82 2.77 -10.84 2.46
CA ALA A 82 2.10 -9.58 2.80
C ALA A 82 1.60 -8.84 1.55
N ASN A 83 2.44 -8.73 0.50
CA ASN A 83 2.04 -8.09 -0.75
C ASN A 83 0.93 -8.88 -1.48
N ALA A 84 0.97 -10.22 -1.45
CA ALA A 84 -0.09 -11.06 -2.00
C ALA A 84 -1.43 -10.88 -1.26
N VAL A 85 -1.41 -10.84 0.07
CA VAL A 85 -2.60 -10.54 0.89
C VAL A 85 -3.14 -9.15 0.58
N GLY A 86 -2.28 -8.13 0.50
CA GLY A 86 -2.68 -6.76 0.15
C GLY A 86 -3.30 -6.67 -1.25
N CYS A 87 -2.76 -7.39 -2.23
CA CYS A 87 -3.31 -7.47 -3.58
C CYS A 87 -4.70 -8.14 -3.57
N GLY A 88 -4.82 -9.32 -2.95
CA GLY A 88 -6.09 -10.05 -2.84
C GLY A 88 -7.17 -9.24 -2.13
N TYR A 89 -6.80 -8.53 -1.07
CA TYR A 89 -7.69 -7.61 -0.35
C TYR A 89 -8.15 -6.45 -1.25
N THR A 90 -7.24 -5.81 -1.98
CA THR A 90 -7.59 -4.68 -2.85
C THR A 90 -8.54 -5.10 -3.97
N LEU A 91 -8.32 -6.28 -4.56
CA LEU A 91 -9.22 -6.86 -5.56
C LEU A 91 -10.60 -7.14 -4.95
N LEU A 92 -10.64 -7.76 -3.77
CA LEU A 92 -11.90 -8.05 -3.09
C LEU A 92 -12.70 -6.76 -2.84
N VAL A 93 -12.05 -5.70 -2.35
CA VAL A 93 -12.72 -4.41 -2.14
C VAL A 93 -13.22 -3.77 -3.45
N LEU A 94 -12.52 -3.99 -4.57
CA LEU A 94 -12.95 -3.49 -5.88
C LEU A 94 -14.22 -4.18 -6.39
N PHE A 95 -14.38 -5.48 -6.11
CA PHE A 95 -15.54 -6.28 -6.53
C PHE A 95 -16.76 -6.17 -5.60
N VAL A 96 -16.57 -5.76 -4.35
CA VAL A 96 -17.66 -5.68 -3.36
C VAL A 96 -18.43 -4.35 -3.49
N PRO A 97 -19.77 -4.38 -3.65
CA PRO A 97 -20.57 -3.16 -3.70
C PRO A 97 -20.53 -2.41 -2.36
N PRO A 98 -20.44 -1.07 -2.37
CA PRO A 98 -20.34 -0.27 -1.15
C PRO A 98 -21.69 -0.24 -0.42
N THR A 99 -21.90 -1.19 0.48
CA THR A 99 -23.01 -1.14 1.46
C THR A 99 -22.55 -0.44 2.73
N THR A 100 -23.48 0.23 3.43
CA THR A 100 -23.18 1.11 4.57
C THR A 100 -22.52 0.39 5.75
N SER A 101 -22.82 -0.89 5.97
CA SER A 101 -22.20 -1.71 7.01
C SER A 101 -20.78 -2.18 6.65
N LEU A 102 -20.54 -2.55 5.39
CA LEU A 102 -19.23 -3.02 4.93
C LEU A 102 -18.19 -1.90 4.85
N SER A 103 -18.63 -0.66 4.60
CA SER A 103 -17.72 0.49 4.50
C SER A 103 -16.86 0.70 5.75
N ARG A 104 -17.39 0.46 6.95
CA ARG A 104 -16.61 0.63 8.19
C ARG A 104 -15.56 -0.47 8.37
N LEU A 105 -15.90 -1.69 7.96
CA LEU A 105 -15.02 -2.84 8.01
C LEU A 105 -13.87 -2.70 7.00
N VAL A 106 -14.16 -2.24 5.79
CA VAL A 106 -13.14 -1.90 4.77
C VAL A 106 -12.14 -0.88 5.29
N ILE A 107 -12.55 0.11 6.08
CA ILE A 107 -11.61 1.10 6.64
C ILE A 107 -10.64 0.44 7.62
N VAL A 108 -11.13 -0.39 8.53
CA VAL A 108 -10.28 -1.11 9.50
C VAL A 108 -9.30 -2.02 8.75
N PHE A 109 -9.80 -2.78 7.79
CA PHE A 109 -8.95 -3.66 6.99
C PHE A 109 -7.92 -2.88 6.16
N ASP A 110 -8.29 -1.76 5.53
CA ASP A 110 -7.36 -0.89 4.78
C ASP A 110 -6.16 -0.46 5.65
N VAL A 111 -6.43 -0.05 6.90
CA VAL A 111 -5.38 0.34 7.85
C VAL A 111 -4.51 -0.85 8.24
N THR A 112 -5.12 -2.01 8.53
CA THR A 112 -4.35 -3.21 8.90
C THR A 112 -3.44 -3.70 7.76
N VAL A 113 -3.92 -3.64 6.50
CA VAL A 113 -3.15 -4.01 5.31
C VAL A 113 -2.01 -3.01 5.09
N ALA A 114 -2.27 -1.70 5.26
CA ALA A 114 -1.22 -0.69 5.16
C ALA A 114 -0.09 -0.94 6.18
N MET A 115 -0.43 -1.25 7.43
CA MET A 115 0.53 -1.57 8.48
C MET A 115 1.31 -2.86 8.18
N LEU A 116 0.62 -3.89 7.69
CA LEU A 116 1.24 -5.15 7.29
C LEU A 116 2.27 -4.95 6.17
N LEU A 117 1.89 -4.22 5.11
CA LEU A 117 2.79 -3.92 3.99
C LEU A 117 4.00 -3.07 4.42
N THR A 118 3.79 -2.12 5.33
CA THR A 118 4.86 -1.28 5.87
C THR A 118 5.86 -2.12 6.67
N ALA A 119 5.37 -2.97 7.56
CA ALA A 119 6.20 -3.88 8.35
C ALA A 119 6.99 -4.84 7.46
N ALA A 120 6.35 -5.40 6.43
CA ALA A 120 7.00 -6.33 5.51
C ALA A 120 8.07 -5.64 4.65
N THR A 121 7.79 -4.43 4.15
CA THR A 121 8.75 -3.62 3.39
C THR A 121 9.93 -3.22 4.25
N ALA A 122 9.72 -2.85 5.52
CA ALA A 122 10.79 -2.52 6.46
C ALA A 122 11.68 -3.74 6.75
N ALA A 123 11.09 -4.91 7.00
CA ALA A 123 11.84 -6.15 7.25
C ALA A 123 12.68 -6.58 6.04
N ALA A 124 12.09 -6.58 4.84
CA ALA A 124 12.80 -6.88 3.60
C ALA A 124 13.87 -5.83 3.28
N GLY A 125 13.59 -4.55 3.54
CA GLY A 125 14.56 -3.47 3.36
C GLY A 125 15.78 -3.60 4.27
N ALA A 126 15.58 -4.01 5.53
CA ALA A 126 16.67 -4.28 6.46
C ALA A 126 17.56 -5.43 5.97
N MET A 127 16.95 -6.55 5.54
CA MET A 127 17.71 -7.67 4.98
C MET A 127 18.41 -7.32 3.67
N ALA A 128 17.80 -6.49 2.81
CA ALA A 128 18.42 -6.01 1.58
C ALA A 128 19.64 -5.11 1.86
N GLN A 129 19.59 -4.27 2.89
CA GLN A 129 20.74 -3.47 3.33
C GLN A 129 21.90 -4.34 3.81
N VAL A 130 21.58 -5.36 4.64
CA VAL A 130 22.58 -6.33 5.10
C VAL A 130 23.16 -7.11 3.93
N GLY A 131 22.35 -7.52 2.96
CA GLY A 131 22.81 -8.22 1.75
C GLY A 131 23.71 -7.37 0.85
N LYS A 132 23.45 -6.05 0.75
CA LYS A 132 24.25 -5.11 -0.06
C LYS A 132 25.57 -4.72 0.60
N LYS A 133 25.52 -4.31 1.86
CA LYS A 133 26.68 -3.72 2.56
C LYS A 133 27.47 -4.74 3.39
N GLY A 134 26.83 -5.85 3.77
CA GLY A 134 27.36 -6.76 4.78
C GLY A 134 27.39 -6.11 6.17
N ASN A 135 27.75 -6.90 7.17
CA ASN A 135 28.07 -6.43 8.51
C ASN A 135 29.26 -7.21 9.06
N SER A 136 30.45 -6.60 9.05
CA SER A 136 31.68 -7.22 9.53
C SER A 136 31.62 -7.58 11.02
N HIS A 137 30.88 -6.83 11.83
CA HIS A 137 30.74 -7.11 13.26
C HIS A 137 29.93 -8.38 13.54
N ALA A 138 28.98 -8.70 12.66
CA ALA A 138 28.17 -9.93 12.73
C ALA A 138 28.75 -11.06 11.85
N GLY A 139 29.90 -10.85 11.20
CA GLY A 139 30.48 -11.81 10.25
C GLY A 139 29.69 -11.96 8.93
N TRP A 140 28.75 -11.06 8.64
CA TRP A 140 27.90 -11.14 7.47
C TRP A 140 28.61 -10.52 6.26
N MET A 141 28.99 -11.34 5.28
CA MET A 141 29.62 -10.87 4.04
C MET A 141 28.59 -10.36 3.02
N PRO A 142 28.95 -9.36 2.18
CA PRO A 142 28.04 -8.83 1.16
C PRO A 142 27.72 -9.90 0.10
N ILE A 143 26.43 -10.24 -0.03
CA ILE A 143 25.93 -11.29 -0.93
C ILE A 143 25.68 -10.72 -2.34
N CYS A 144 25.24 -9.46 -2.42
CA CYS A 144 24.93 -8.82 -3.70
C CYS A 144 26.14 -8.65 -4.63
N GLY A 145 27.37 -8.76 -4.12
CA GLY A 145 28.58 -8.78 -4.95
C GLY A 145 28.76 -10.05 -5.76
N GLN A 146 28.11 -11.15 -5.36
CA GLN A 146 28.21 -12.46 -6.03
C GLN A 146 27.01 -12.75 -6.94
N VAL A 147 25.83 -12.21 -6.61
CA VAL A 147 24.57 -12.38 -7.38
C VAL A 147 23.92 -11.03 -7.70
N PRO A 148 24.52 -10.24 -8.61
CA PRO A 148 24.05 -8.89 -8.91
C PRO A 148 22.63 -8.87 -9.52
N SER A 149 22.33 -9.80 -10.44
CA SER A 149 21.00 -9.90 -11.09
C SER A 149 19.87 -10.04 -10.06
N PHE A 150 20.01 -10.98 -9.11
CA PHE A 150 19.03 -11.18 -8.05
C PHE A 150 18.87 -9.92 -7.19
N CYS A 151 19.98 -9.28 -6.82
CA CYS A 151 19.95 -8.09 -5.98
C CYS A 151 19.28 -6.88 -6.65
N ASP A 152 19.42 -6.75 -7.97
CA ASP A 152 18.73 -5.72 -8.76
C ASP A 152 17.22 -5.96 -8.79
N HIS A 153 16.78 -7.21 -8.97
CA HIS A 153 15.37 -7.56 -8.92
C HIS A 153 14.76 -7.30 -7.52
N VAL A 154 15.45 -7.68 -6.44
CA VAL A 154 14.99 -7.40 -5.07
C VAL A 154 14.89 -5.90 -4.81
N THR A 155 15.87 -5.13 -5.29
CA THR A 155 15.86 -3.67 -5.19
C THR A 155 14.66 -3.09 -5.94
N GLY A 156 14.39 -3.56 -7.16
CA GLY A 156 13.21 -3.17 -7.93
C GLY A 156 11.90 -3.49 -7.21
N ALA A 157 11.76 -4.70 -6.67
CA ALA A 157 10.59 -5.12 -5.91
C ALA A 157 10.37 -4.25 -4.65
N LEU A 158 11.44 -3.91 -3.93
CA LEU A 158 11.39 -3.01 -2.77
C LEU A 158 10.95 -1.60 -3.14
N ILE A 159 11.45 -1.05 -4.25
CA ILE A 159 11.02 0.27 -4.74
C ILE A 159 9.52 0.24 -5.08
N CYS A 160 9.05 -0.80 -5.78
CA CYS A 160 7.63 -0.97 -6.08
C CYS A 160 6.78 -1.04 -4.80
N ALA A 161 7.19 -1.82 -3.81
CA ALA A 161 6.46 -1.92 -2.55
C ALA A 161 6.47 -0.61 -1.75
N PHE A 162 7.57 0.15 -1.77
CA PHE A 162 7.63 1.47 -1.15
C PHE A 162 6.62 2.45 -1.76
N VAL A 163 6.48 2.46 -3.09
CA VAL A 163 5.43 3.21 -3.79
C VAL A 163 4.04 2.73 -3.36
N GLY A 164 3.85 1.41 -3.22
CA GLY A 164 2.61 0.83 -2.71
C GLY A 164 2.27 1.31 -1.30
N VAL A 165 3.23 1.34 -0.39
CA VAL A 165 3.07 1.84 0.99
C VAL A 165 2.66 3.32 0.98
N ILE A 166 3.27 4.15 0.14
CA ILE A 166 2.89 5.57 -0.01
C ILE A 166 1.44 5.69 -0.49
N ALA A 167 1.04 4.90 -1.50
CA ALA A 167 -0.33 4.90 -1.98
C ALA A 167 -1.34 4.51 -0.88
N TYR A 168 -1.04 3.47 -0.11
CA TYR A 168 -1.86 3.06 1.04
C TYR A 168 -1.92 4.14 2.12
N PHE A 169 -0.80 4.81 2.42
CA PHE A 169 -0.76 5.92 3.35
C PHE A 169 -1.68 7.07 2.92
N LEU A 170 -1.67 7.43 1.64
CA LEU A 170 -2.56 8.46 1.10
C LEU A 170 -4.05 8.05 1.16
N ILE A 171 -4.37 6.76 0.95
CA ILE A 171 -5.74 6.24 1.11
C ILE A 171 -6.21 6.39 2.55
N VAL A 172 -5.39 5.97 3.53
CA VAL A 172 -5.69 6.07 4.95
C VAL A 172 -5.87 7.54 5.34
N LEU A 173 -4.96 8.41 4.91
CA LEU A 173 -5.00 9.83 5.17
C LEU A 173 -6.28 10.48 4.62
N HIS A 174 -6.62 10.23 3.35
CA HIS A 174 -7.84 10.72 2.73
C HIS A 174 -9.10 10.24 3.47
N THR A 175 -9.09 8.97 3.92
CA THR A 175 -10.18 8.39 4.70
C THR A 175 -10.34 9.09 6.03
N ILE A 176 -9.25 9.30 6.77
CA ILE A 176 -9.26 10.02 8.05
C ILE A 176 -9.76 11.45 7.86
N TYR A 177 -9.27 12.18 6.86
CA TYR A 177 -9.74 13.54 6.58
C TYR A 177 -11.24 13.59 6.30
N THR A 178 -11.77 12.64 5.55
CA THR A 178 -13.21 12.56 5.24
C THR A 178 -14.04 12.24 6.49
N LEU A 179 -13.51 11.45 7.42
CA LEU A 179 -14.19 11.15 8.69
C LEU A 179 -14.08 12.30 9.71
N LEU A 180 -13.00 13.08 9.66
CA LEU A 180 -12.72 14.15 10.60
C LEU A 180 -13.31 15.49 10.16
N SER A 181 -13.54 15.71 8.86
CA SER A 181 -14.19 16.92 8.34
C SER A 181 -15.54 17.29 8.97
N PRO A 182 -16.43 16.36 9.39
CA PRO A 182 -17.64 16.73 10.13
C PRO A 182 -17.39 17.12 11.60
N LEU A 183 -16.20 16.89 12.16
CA LEU A 183 -15.87 17.14 13.57
C LEU A 183 -15.18 18.50 13.80
N PHE A 184 -14.51 19.04 12.78
CA PHE A 184 -13.93 20.38 12.80
C PHE A 184 -14.81 21.34 11.97
N PRO A 185 -15.73 22.09 12.62
CA PRO A 185 -16.57 23.09 11.95
C PRO A 185 -15.78 24.30 11.43
#